data_AF-A0A2S6GMS2-F1
#
_entry.id   AF-A0A2S6GMS2-F1
#
_cell.length_a   1.000
_cell.length_b   1.000
_cell.length_c   1.000
_cell.angle_alpha   90.00
_cell.angle_beta   90.00
_cell.angle_gamma   90.00
#
_symmetry.space_group_name_H-M   'P 1'
#
loop_
_entity.id
_entity.type
_entity.pdbx_description
1 polymer ?
#
loop_
_entity_poly.entity_id
_entity_poly.type
_entity_poly.pdbx_seq_one_letter_code
_entity_poly.pdbx_strand_id
1 'polypeptide(L)'
;MSTADQWHVAWAAALDRLEADVDSAEALLNDEHMLRELPKFDPWNPPQGLGPLPIDLRPRADAVLRRQLEVASKVAAAMTSAAMHTLVLGKMSGDAKDPARPSYVDVAL
;
A
#
# COMPACT_ATOMS: atom_id res chain seq x y z
N MET A 1 -16.78 -31.53 -19.70
CA MET A 1 -15.79 -30.90 -18.80
C MET A 1 -16.14 -31.30 -17.39
N SER A 2 -15.22 -31.95 -16.66
CA SER A 2 -15.49 -32.40 -15.29
C SER A 2 -15.70 -31.18 -14.37
N THR A 3 -16.41 -31.35 -13.26
CA THR A 3 -16.55 -30.30 -12.23
C THR A 3 -15.18 -29.85 -11.70
N ALA A 4 -14.22 -30.79 -11.60
CA ALA A 4 -12.85 -30.48 -11.22
C ALA A 4 -12.14 -29.57 -12.25
N ASP A 5 -12.34 -29.82 -13.55
CA ASP A 5 -11.77 -28.99 -14.62
C ASP A 5 -12.39 -27.58 -14.59
N GLN A 6 -13.69 -27.48 -14.32
CA GLN A 6 -14.38 -26.19 -14.21
C GLN A 6 -13.86 -25.36 -13.03
N TRP A 7 -13.63 -26.00 -11.87
CA TRP A 7 -13.01 -25.34 -10.72
C TRP A 7 -11.57 -24.92 -10.99
N HIS A 8 -10.81 -25.74 -11.72
CA HIS A 8 -9.44 -25.41 -12.08
C HIS A 8 -9.38 -24.14 -12.94
N VAL A 9 -10.21 -24.07 -13.98
CA VAL A 9 -10.32 -22.88 -14.84
C VAL A 9 -10.78 -21.66 -14.04
N ALA A 10 -11.77 -21.82 -13.14
CA ALA A 10 -12.25 -20.73 -12.30
C ALA A 10 -11.16 -20.21 -11.34
N TRP A 11 -10.39 -21.10 -10.72
CA TRP A 11 -9.27 -20.74 -9.85
C TRP A 11 -8.13 -20.10 -10.61
N ALA A 12 -7.79 -20.60 -11.80
CA ALA A 12 -6.77 -20.01 -12.65
C ALA A 12 -7.12 -18.57 -13.01
N ALA A 13 -8.37 -18.33 -13.46
CA ALA A 13 -8.84 -16.98 -13.78
C ALA A 13 -8.90 -16.06 -12.56
N ALA A 14 -9.28 -16.59 -11.38
CA ALA A 14 -9.25 -15.83 -10.14
C ALA A 14 -7.82 -15.41 -9.75
N LEU A 15 -6.85 -16.31 -9.90
CA LEU A 15 -5.44 -16.02 -9.65
C LEU A 15 -4.85 -15.05 -10.68
N ASP A 16 -5.22 -15.13 -11.96
CA ASP A 16 -4.81 -14.16 -12.98
C ASP A 16 -5.20 -12.73 -12.58
N ARG A 17 -6.45 -12.55 -12.10
CA ARG A 17 -6.94 -11.25 -11.64
C ARG A 17 -6.19 -10.76 -10.41
N LEU A 18 -5.98 -11.62 -9.41
CA LEU A 18 -5.23 -11.27 -8.21
C LEU A 18 -3.78 -10.89 -8.52
N GLU A 19 -3.14 -11.56 -9.47
CA GLU A 19 -1.79 -11.23 -9.92
C GLU A 19 -1.75 -9.84 -10.57
N ALA A 20 -2.71 -9.53 -11.45
CA ALA A 20 -2.80 -8.20 -12.08
C ALA A 20 -3.04 -7.09 -11.05
N ASP A 21 -3.86 -7.35 -10.02
CA ASP A 21 -4.10 -6.41 -8.92
C ASP A 21 -2.81 -6.16 -8.10
N VAL A 22 -2.04 -7.22 -7.84
CA VAL A 22 -0.74 -7.13 -7.14
C VAL A 22 0.29 -6.39 -7.98
N ASP A 23 0.40 -6.69 -9.28
CA ASP A 23 1.30 -5.99 -10.20
C ASP A 23 0.99 -4.49 -10.22
N SER A 24 -0.29 -4.14 -10.25
CA SER A 24 -0.74 -2.75 -10.21
C SER A 24 -0.36 -2.08 -8.88
N ALA A 25 -0.55 -2.74 -7.74
CA ALA A 25 -0.19 -2.21 -6.43
C ALA A 25 1.34 -2.05 -6.26
N GLU A 26 2.13 -2.98 -6.79
CA GLU A 26 3.59 -2.89 -6.81
C GLU A 26 4.07 -1.72 -7.69
N ALA A 27 3.42 -1.50 -8.84
CA ALA A 27 3.73 -0.37 -9.72
C ALA A 27 3.43 0.97 -9.02
N LEU A 28 2.28 1.09 -8.32
CA LEU A 28 1.93 2.28 -7.55
C LEU A 28 2.95 2.59 -6.43
N LEU A 29 3.54 1.57 -5.82
CA LEU A 29 4.58 1.75 -4.80
C LEU A 29 5.91 2.24 -5.37
N ASN A 30 6.22 1.89 -6.62
CA ASN A 30 7.46 2.30 -7.28
C ASN A 30 7.35 3.67 -7.94
N ASP A 31 6.15 4.12 -8.30
CA ASP A 31 5.92 5.41 -8.97
C ASP A 31 5.26 6.43 -8.03
N GLU A 32 6.07 7.32 -7.47
CA GLU A 32 5.62 8.38 -6.56
C GLU A 32 4.62 9.36 -7.20
N HIS A 33 4.63 9.49 -8.53
CA HIS A 33 3.65 10.32 -9.25
C HIS A 33 2.27 9.65 -9.34
N MET A 34 2.23 8.31 -9.47
CA MET A 34 0.97 7.56 -9.53
C MET A 34 0.21 7.53 -8.20
N LEU A 35 0.88 7.75 -7.06
CA LEU A 35 0.23 7.89 -5.75
C LEU A 35 -0.75 9.10 -5.67
N ARG A 36 -0.64 10.07 -6.59
CA ARG A 36 -1.55 11.22 -6.64
C ARG A 36 -2.86 10.92 -7.37
N GLU A 37 -2.86 9.90 -8.24
CA GLU A 37 -4.02 9.45 -9.01
C GLU A 37 -4.35 8.00 -8.63
N LEU A 38 -4.65 7.78 -7.35
CA LEU A 38 -4.99 6.45 -6.85
C LEU A 38 -6.21 5.90 -7.61
N PRO A 39 -6.09 4.70 -8.20
CA PRO A 39 -7.25 4.00 -8.77
C PRO A 39 -8.35 3.85 -7.73
N LYS A 40 -9.60 3.78 -8.18
CA LYS A 40 -10.72 3.45 -7.29
C LYS A 40 -10.46 2.10 -6.63
N PHE A 41 -10.55 2.08 -5.31
CA PHE A 41 -10.44 0.86 -4.51
C PHE A 41 -11.61 -0.09 -4.85
N ASP A 42 -11.29 -1.22 -5.49
CA ASP A 42 -12.22 -2.33 -5.75
C ASP A 42 -11.81 -3.52 -4.86
N PRO A 43 -12.50 -3.78 -3.73
CA PRO A 43 -12.14 -4.87 -2.84
C PRO A 43 -12.34 -6.22 -3.55
N TRP A 44 -11.34 -7.10 -3.44
CA TRP A 44 -11.43 -8.43 -4.03
C TRP A 44 -12.53 -9.26 -3.37
N ASN A 45 -13.49 -9.71 -4.19
CA ASN A 45 -14.48 -10.69 -3.81
C ASN A 45 -14.23 -12.00 -4.56
N PRO A 46 -14.18 -13.15 -3.86
CA PRO A 46 -13.99 -14.43 -4.52
C PRO A 46 -15.13 -14.70 -5.51
N PRO A 47 -14.83 -15.07 -6.77
CA PRO A 47 -15.82 -15.48 -7.75
C PRO A 47 -16.76 -16.59 -7.23
N GLN A 48 -18.02 -16.53 -7.63
CA GLN A 48 -18.96 -17.62 -7.34
C GLN A 48 -18.54 -18.90 -8.07
N GLY A 49 -18.82 -20.06 -7.46
CA GLY A 49 -18.50 -21.34 -8.06
C GLY A 49 -17.02 -21.75 -7.96
N LEU A 50 -16.21 -21.02 -7.18
CA LEU A 50 -14.92 -21.53 -6.74
C LEU A 50 -15.14 -22.75 -5.84
N GLY A 51 -14.71 -23.91 -6.33
CA GLY A 51 -14.62 -25.13 -5.54
C GLY A 51 -13.36 -25.18 -4.67
N PRO A 52 -12.98 -26.34 -4.14
CA PRO A 52 -11.68 -26.52 -3.51
C PRO A 52 -10.54 -26.11 -4.45
N LEU A 53 -9.51 -25.45 -3.91
CA LEU A 53 -8.31 -25.08 -4.66
C LEU A 53 -7.60 -26.34 -5.17
N PRO A 54 -7.37 -26.46 -6.49
CA PRO A 54 -6.56 -27.54 -7.05
C PRO A 54 -5.12 -27.51 -6.50
N ILE A 55 -4.58 -28.68 -6.17
CA ILE A 55 -3.28 -28.80 -5.49
C ILE A 55 -2.11 -28.26 -6.32
N ASP A 56 -2.22 -28.33 -7.63
CA ASP A 56 -1.24 -27.82 -8.60
C ASP A 56 -1.22 -26.29 -8.67
N LEU A 57 -2.34 -25.63 -8.35
CA LEU A 57 -2.43 -24.17 -8.25
C LEU A 57 -1.97 -23.62 -6.90
N ARG A 58 -1.75 -24.49 -5.91
CA ARG A 58 -1.35 -24.08 -4.56
C ARG A 58 -0.03 -23.27 -4.53
N PRO A 59 1.06 -23.70 -5.20
CA PRO A 59 2.30 -22.91 -5.21
C PRO A 59 2.10 -21.51 -5.80
N ARG A 60 1.22 -21.40 -6.80
CA ARG A 60 0.87 -20.12 -7.43
C ARG A 60 0.09 -19.22 -6.47
N ALA A 61 -0.93 -19.76 -5.81
CA ALA A 61 -1.70 -19.03 -4.80
C ALA A 61 -0.81 -18.54 -3.64
N ASP A 62 0.12 -19.38 -3.16
CA ASP A 62 1.06 -19.03 -2.10
C ASP A 62 2.01 -17.88 -2.55
N ALA A 63 2.44 -17.90 -3.82
CA ALA A 63 3.28 -16.83 -4.38
C ALA A 63 2.53 -15.49 -4.45
N VAL A 64 1.26 -15.50 -4.85
CA VAL A 64 0.40 -14.31 -4.87
C VAL A 64 0.21 -13.76 -3.46
N LEU A 65 -0.14 -14.61 -2.50
CA LEU A 65 -0.36 -14.21 -1.11
C LEU A 65 0.91 -13.58 -0.50
N ARG A 66 2.08 -14.19 -0.76
CA ARG A 66 3.35 -13.65 -0.28
C ARG A 66 3.59 -12.23 -0.81
N ARG A 67 3.38 -12.00 -2.12
CA ARG A 67 3.53 -10.67 -2.72
C ARG A 67 2.53 -9.66 -2.15
N GLN A 68 1.28 -10.06 -1.92
CA GLN A 68 0.28 -9.22 -1.26
C GLN A 68 0.73 -8.77 0.14
N LEU A 69 1.27 -9.69 0.94
CA LEU A 69 1.81 -9.37 2.27
C LEU A 69 3.04 -8.45 2.20
N GLU A 70 3.92 -8.66 1.22
CA GLU A 70 5.07 -7.79 0.97
C GLU A 70 4.61 -6.36 0.62
N VAL A 71 3.64 -6.21 -0.29
CA VAL A 71 3.04 -4.92 -0.65
C VAL A 71 2.40 -4.26 0.57
N ALA A 72 1.56 -4.98 1.33
CA ALA A 72 0.93 -4.46 2.53
C ALA A 72 1.96 -3.97 3.56
N SER A 73 3.06 -4.71 3.72
CA SER A 73 4.15 -4.32 4.63
C SER A 73 4.84 -3.02 4.19
N LYS A 74 5.09 -2.85 2.89
CA LYS A 74 5.69 -1.64 2.31
C LYS A 74 4.77 -0.42 2.48
N VAL A 75 3.47 -0.60 2.22
CA VAL A 75 2.47 0.45 2.43
C VAL A 75 2.43 0.88 3.90
N ALA A 76 2.39 -0.06 4.84
CA ALA A 76 2.42 0.24 6.27
C ALA A 76 3.69 1.00 6.70
N ALA A 77 4.85 0.60 6.17
CA ALA A 77 6.11 1.29 6.42
C ALA A 77 6.11 2.74 5.86
N ALA A 78 5.61 2.93 4.65
CA ALA A 78 5.50 4.24 4.03
C ALA A 78 4.56 5.18 4.81
N MET A 79 3.41 4.70 5.26
CA MET A 79 2.48 5.48 6.11
C MET A 79 3.13 5.91 7.42
N THR A 80 3.90 5.02 8.06
CA THR A 80 4.60 5.33 9.31
C THR A 80 5.67 6.40 9.10
N SER A 81 6.44 6.31 8.00
CA SER A 81 7.43 7.32 7.64
C SER A 81 6.78 8.69 7.38
N ALA A 82 5.70 8.74 6.59
CA ALA A 82 4.97 9.96 6.30
C ALA A 82 4.41 10.64 7.57
N ALA A 83 3.89 9.84 8.52
CA ALA A 83 3.44 10.34 9.81
C ALA A 83 4.58 11.00 10.61
N MET A 84 5.76 10.37 10.64
CA MET A 84 6.94 10.92 11.30
C MET A 84 7.44 12.21 10.64
N HIS A 85 7.45 12.27 9.31
CA HIS A 85 7.81 13.49 8.57
C HIS A 85 6.87 14.66 8.91
N THR A 86 5.57 14.39 9.03
CA THR A 86 4.56 15.40 9.41
C THR A 86 4.81 15.94 10.83
N LEU A 87 5.14 15.07 11.78
CA LEU A 87 5.51 15.47 13.14
C LEU A 87 6.78 16.32 13.17
N VAL A 88 7.78 15.98 12.36
CA VAL A 88 9.06 16.71 12.27
C VAL A 88 8.89 18.11 11.64
N LEU A 89 8.09 18.21 10.58
CA LEU A 89 7.78 19.49 9.95
C LEU A 89 6.89 20.37 10.84
N GLY A 90 5.97 19.76 11.61
CA GLY A 90 5.15 20.45 12.60
C GLY A 90 5.98 21.09 13.71
N LYS A 91 6.98 20.38 14.27
CA LYS A 91 7.88 20.95 15.29
C LYS A 91 8.80 22.05 14.73
N MET A 92 9.29 21.93 13.50
CA MET A 92 10.12 22.97 12.86
C MET A 92 9.30 24.22 12.53
N SER A 93 8.04 24.08 12.13
CA SER A 93 7.13 25.20 11.88
C SER A 93 6.71 25.92 13.17
N GLY A 94 6.73 25.21 14.32
CA GLY A 94 6.53 25.79 15.64
C GLY A 94 7.75 26.58 16.15
N ASP A 95 8.96 26.14 15.80
CA ASP A 95 10.23 26.78 16.19
C ASP A 95 10.59 28.00 15.34
N ALA A 96 10.13 28.05 14.07
CA ALA A 96 10.33 29.19 13.17
C ALA A 96 9.49 30.44 13.52
N LYS A 97 8.80 30.45 14.68
CA LYS A 97 7.89 31.52 15.10
C LYS A 97 8.29 32.21 16.40
N ASP A 98 9.59 32.42 16.62
CA ASP A 98 10.04 33.50 17.50
C ASP A 98 11.41 34.06 17.04
N PRO A 99 11.45 35.08 16.17
CA PRO A 99 12.65 35.90 16.08
C PRO A 99 12.79 36.62 17.41
N ALA A 100 13.65 36.09 18.29
CA ALA A 100 13.98 36.63 19.60
C ALA A 100 13.95 38.16 19.58
N ARG A 101 12.91 38.74 20.17
CA ARG A 101 12.65 40.17 20.16
C ARG A 101 13.82 40.86 20.89
N PRO A 102 14.65 41.68 20.23
CA PRO A 102 15.77 42.31 20.90
C PRO A 102 15.23 43.32 21.93
N SER A 103 15.40 43.03 23.22
CA SER A 103 15.15 43.97 24.30
C SER A 103 16.34 44.92 24.41
N TYR A 104 16.18 46.18 23.98
CA TYR A 104 17.17 47.21 24.27
C TYR A 104 17.07 47.57 25.77
N VAL A 105 18.18 47.37 26.49
CA VAL A 105 18.34 47.85 27.86
C VAL A 105 18.87 49.28 27.76
N ASP A 106 18.05 50.24 28.17
CA ASP A 106 18.47 51.63 28.30
C ASP A 106 19.28 51.77 29.59
N VAL A 107 20.58 52.03 29.46
CA VAL A 107 21.44 52.42 30.57
C VAL A 107 21.53 53.94 30.57
N ALA A 108 20.70 54.58 31.38
CA ALA A 108 20.86 55.99 31.72
C ALA A 108 22.06 56.15 32.67
N LEU A 109 22.93 57.11 32.34
CA LEU A 109 24.17 57.46 33.05
C LEU A 109 23.90 58.19 34.38
#